data_AF-A0A7W1QAD6-F1
#
_entry.id   AF-A0A7W1QAD6-F1
#
_cell.length_a   1.000
_cell.length_b   1.000
_cell.length_c   1.000
_cell.angle_alpha   90.00
_cell.angle_beta   90.00
_cell.angle_gamma   90.00
#
_symmetry.space_group_name_H-M   'P 1'
#
loop_
_entity.id
_entity.type
_entity.pdbx_description
1 polymer ?
#
loop_
_entity_poly.entity_id
_entity_poly.type
_entity_poly.pdbx_seq_one_letter_code
_entity_poly.pdbx_strand_id
1 'polypeptide(L)'
;MTDDPLIKQIRQQISDTDRSIVDAMNARLRLVARLKRYKDSRGIGFVDPEREEWMLQYLLRANRGPLSGEGLQELFEEVLDLTKREVSRGEETK
;
A
#
# COMPACT_ATOMS: atom_id res chain seq x y z
N MET A 1 29.41 3.28 17.79
CA MET A 1 28.49 2.50 16.93
C MET A 1 28.83 1.04 17.16
N THR A 2 27.84 0.20 17.48
CA THR A 2 28.07 -1.23 17.69
C THR A 2 28.43 -1.86 16.35
N ASP A 3 29.68 -2.28 16.17
CA ASP A 3 30.20 -2.93 14.95
C ASP A 3 29.86 -4.43 14.94
N ASP A 4 28.65 -4.77 15.38
CA ASP A 4 28.17 -6.14 15.47
C ASP A 4 27.78 -6.63 14.06
N PRO A 5 28.43 -7.69 13.54
CA PRO A 5 28.17 -8.18 12.19
C PRO A 5 26.72 -8.65 11.97
N LEU A 6 26.08 -9.24 12.99
CA LEU A 6 24.69 -9.71 12.90
C LEU A 6 23.74 -8.52 12.83
N ILE A 7 23.96 -7.48 13.65
CA ILE A 7 23.16 -6.25 13.59
C ILE A 7 23.25 -5.62 12.19
N LYS A 8 24.45 -5.56 11.61
CA LYS A 8 24.66 -5.01 10.26
C LYS A 8 23.92 -5.82 9.20
N GLN A 9 23.98 -7.16 9.27
CA GLN A 9 23.27 -8.05 8.35
C GLN A 9 21.75 -7.88 8.44
N ILE A 10 21.19 -7.86 9.65
CA ILE A 10 19.74 -7.69 9.86
C ILE A 10 19.27 -6.34 9.31
N ARG A 11 20.03 -5.25 9.56
CA ARG A 11 19.70 -3.92 9.01
C ARG A 11 19.70 -3.88 7.49
N GLN A 12 20.59 -4.63 6.84
CA GLN A 12 20.58 -4.74 5.39
C GLN A 12 19.31 -5.45 4.90
N GLN A 13 18.93 -6.56 5.53
CA GLN A 13 17.70 -7.29 5.19
C GLN A 13 16.43 -6.43 5.41
N ILE A 14 16.40 -5.62 6.47
CA ILE A 14 15.34 -4.63 6.70
C ILE A 14 15.31 -3.62 5.54
N SER A 15 16.45 -3.05 5.17
CA SER A 15 16.54 -2.05 4.09
C SER A 15 16.05 -2.62 2.73
N ASP A 16 16.39 -3.87 2.44
CA ASP A 16 15.95 -4.55 1.21
C ASP A 16 14.42 -4.82 1.24
N THR A 17 13.88 -5.14 2.41
CA THR A 17 12.44 -5.31 2.65
C THR A 17 11.70 -3.98 2.47
N ASP A 18 12.21 -2.91 3.08
CA ASP A 18 11.64 -1.56 2.98
C ASP A 18 11.59 -1.07 1.53
N ARG A 19 12.65 -1.33 0.77
CA ARG A 19 12.67 -1.05 -0.67
C ARG A 19 11.56 -1.80 -1.41
N SER A 20 11.34 -3.07 -1.07
CA SER A 20 10.29 -3.89 -1.68
C SER A 20 8.88 -3.37 -1.34
N ILE A 21 8.68 -2.84 -0.12
CA ILE A 21 7.43 -2.18 0.28
C ILE A 21 7.18 -0.94 -0.58
N VAL A 22 8.19 -0.09 -0.75
CA VAL A 22 8.09 1.12 -1.60
C VAL A 22 7.77 0.75 -3.06
N ASP A 23 8.42 -0.27 -3.60
CA ASP A 23 8.18 -0.73 -4.98
C ASP A 23 6.75 -1.28 -5.16
N ALA A 24 6.24 -2.04 -4.17
CA ALA A 24 4.87 -2.53 -4.15
C ALA A 24 3.85 -1.38 -4.08
N MET A 25 4.12 -0.37 -3.24
CA MET A 25 3.28 0.83 -3.15
C MET A 25 3.25 1.62 -4.45
N ASN A 26 4.41 1.81 -5.10
CA ASN A 26 4.50 2.45 -6.42
C ASN A 26 3.70 1.68 -7.48
N ALA A 27 3.74 0.35 -7.47
CA ALA A 27 2.93 -0.48 -8.36
C ALA A 27 1.42 -0.30 -8.09
N ARG A 28 1.01 -0.29 -6.82
CA ARG A 28 -0.38 -0.04 -6.42
C ARG A 28 -0.87 1.32 -6.91
N LEU A 29 -0.10 2.39 -6.73
CA LEU A 29 -0.43 3.74 -7.19
C LEU A 29 -0.66 3.79 -8.70
N ARG A 30 0.21 3.16 -9.50
CA ARG A 30 0.03 3.09 -10.96
C ARG A 30 -1.27 2.38 -11.36
N LEU A 31 -1.60 1.29 -10.68
CA LEU A 31 -2.84 0.53 -10.93
C LEU A 31 -4.08 1.34 -10.57
N VAL A 32 -4.09 1.97 -9.40
CA VAL A 32 -5.23 2.77 -8.92
C VAL A 32 -5.42 4.02 -9.79
N ALA A 33 -4.35 4.71 -10.17
CA ALA A 33 -4.44 5.85 -11.09
C ALA A 33 -4.99 5.44 -12.46
N ARG A 34 -4.61 4.27 -12.99
CA ARG A 34 -5.19 3.73 -14.23
C ARG A 34 -6.69 3.42 -14.07
N LEU A 35 -7.07 2.82 -12.93
CA LEU A 35 -8.47 2.51 -12.63
C LEU A 35 -9.31 3.80 -12.51
N LYS A 36 -8.81 4.81 -11.81
CA LYS A 36 -9.45 6.11 -11.66
C LYS A 36 -9.75 6.74 -13.02
N ARG A 37 -8.74 6.91 -13.88
CA ARG A 37 -8.92 7.47 -15.24
C ARG A 37 -9.98 6.70 -16.05
N TYR A 38 -10.03 5.38 -15.91
CA TYR A 38 -11.05 4.57 -16.57
C TYR A 38 -12.46 4.84 -16.01
N LYS A 39 -12.62 4.87 -14.68
CA LYS A 39 -13.88 5.21 -14.02
C LYS A 39 -14.35 6.62 -14.41
N ASP A 40 -13.46 7.59 -14.39
CA ASP A 40 -13.74 8.98 -14.74
C ASP A 40 -14.21 9.11 -16.21
N SER A 41 -13.56 8.37 -17.14
CA SER A 41 -13.99 8.32 -18.55
C SER A 41 -15.41 7.75 -18.76
N ARG A 42 -15.99 7.11 -17.73
CA ARG A 42 -17.32 6.51 -17.73
C ARG A 42 -18.29 7.25 -16.78
N GLY A 43 -17.86 8.33 -16.14
CA GLY A 43 -18.66 9.04 -15.12
C GLY A 43 -18.91 8.22 -13.85
N ILE A 44 -18.07 7.23 -13.55
CA ILE A 44 -18.18 6.35 -12.39
C ILE A 44 -17.40 6.96 -11.22
N GLY A 45 -17.98 6.94 -10.01
CA GLY A 45 -17.32 7.39 -8.79
C GLY A 45 -16.05 6.62 -8.45
N PHE A 46 -15.01 7.33 -8.03
CA PHE A 46 -13.71 6.75 -7.71
C PHE A 46 -13.74 5.89 -6.43
N VAL A 47 -14.32 6.42 -5.36
CA VAL A 47 -14.41 5.78 -4.03
C VAL A 47 -15.46 4.66 -4.03
N ASP A 48 -15.10 3.52 -3.44
CA ASP A 48 -15.92 2.31 -3.39
C ASP A 48 -15.72 1.60 -2.04
N PRO A 49 -16.52 1.94 -1.01
CA PRO A 49 -16.34 1.41 0.35
C PRO A 49 -16.46 -0.10 0.43
N GLU A 50 -17.40 -0.71 -0.32
CA GLU A 50 -17.58 -2.16 -0.36
C GLU A 50 -16.33 -2.86 -0.90
N ARG A 51 -15.70 -2.26 -1.92
CA ARG A 51 -14.45 -2.79 -2.47
C ARG A 51 -13.27 -2.66 -1.51
N GLU A 52 -13.21 -1.57 -0.73
CA GLU A 52 -12.20 -1.34 0.31
C GLU A 52 -12.34 -2.37 1.44
N GLU A 53 -13.57 -2.60 1.93
CA GLU A 53 -13.85 -3.59 2.98
C GLU A 53 -13.57 -5.03 2.51
N TRP A 54 -14.00 -5.40 1.30
CA TRP A 54 -13.68 -6.71 0.74
C TRP A 54 -12.17 -6.95 0.66
N MET A 55 -11.40 -5.91 0.29
CA MET A 55 -9.94 -6.00 0.19
C MET A 55 -9.32 -6.29 1.55
N LEU A 56 -9.76 -5.56 2.60
CA LEU A 56 -9.26 -5.75 3.95
C LEU A 56 -9.57 -7.17 4.45
N GLN A 57 -10.81 -7.63 4.27
CA GLN A 57 -11.21 -9.00 4.66
C GLN A 57 -10.45 -10.08 3.88
N TYR A 58 -10.13 -9.82 2.62
CA TYR A 58 -9.29 -10.72 1.83
C TYR A 58 -7.86 -10.79 2.38
N LEU A 59 -7.26 -9.64 2.71
CA LEU A 59 -5.90 -9.56 3.24
C LEU A 59 -5.78 -10.15 4.65
N LEU A 60 -6.78 -9.93 5.52
CA LEU A 60 -6.86 -10.56 6.84
C LEU A 60 -6.81 -12.09 6.73
N ARG A 61 -7.56 -12.67 5.77
CA ARG A 61 -7.56 -14.13 5.54
C ARG A 61 -6.27 -14.64 4.89
N ALA A 62 -5.61 -13.81 4.09
CA ALA A 62 -4.35 -14.14 3.43
C ALA A 62 -3.14 -14.00 4.37
N ASN A 63 -3.26 -13.26 5.47
CA ASN A 63 -2.17 -13.05 6.43
C ASN A 63 -1.83 -14.34 7.18
N ARG A 64 -0.68 -14.93 6.83
CA ARG A 64 -0.08 -16.09 7.49
C ARG A 64 1.18 -15.74 8.27
N GLY A 65 1.50 -14.44 8.35
CA GLY A 65 2.70 -13.92 8.99
C GLY A 65 2.46 -13.49 10.44
N PRO A 66 3.48 -12.91 11.08
CA PRO A 66 3.40 -12.46 12.48
C PRO A 66 2.63 -11.15 12.67
N LEU A 67 2.18 -10.49 11.58
CA LEU A 67 1.39 -9.27 11.65
C LEU A 67 0.01 -9.59 12.26
N SER A 68 -0.41 -8.84 13.28
CA SER A 68 -1.73 -9.02 13.89
C SER A 68 -2.85 -8.57 12.92
N GLY A 69 -4.08 -9.05 13.15
CA GLY A 69 -5.23 -8.60 12.36
C GLY A 69 -5.47 -7.09 12.50
N GLU A 70 -5.36 -6.57 13.73
CA GLU A 70 -5.46 -5.14 14.03
C GLU A 70 -4.38 -4.32 13.33
N GLY A 71 -3.12 -4.76 13.39
CA GLY A 71 -2.02 -4.07 12.71
C GLY A 71 -2.12 -4.11 11.19
N LEU A 72 -2.68 -5.18 10.62
CA LEU A 72 -2.98 -5.24 9.19
C LEU A 72 -4.08 -4.26 8.80
N GLN A 73 -5.10 -4.12 9.65
CA GLN A 73 -6.16 -3.13 9.43
C GLN A 73 -5.62 -1.70 9.46
N GLU A 74 -4.88 -1.33 10.51
CA GLU A 74 -4.25 -0.01 10.65
C GLU A 74 -3.36 0.31 9.42
N LEU A 75 -2.51 -0.64 9.03
CA LEU A 75 -1.63 -0.47 7.87
C LEU A 75 -2.42 -0.24 6.57
N PHE A 76 -3.49 -1.01 6.33
CA PHE A 76 -4.21 -0.92 5.06
C PHE A 76 -5.18 0.27 4.97
N GLU A 77 -5.68 0.76 6.11
CA GLU A 77 -6.39 2.05 6.18
C GLU A 77 -5.45 3.19 5.74
N GLU A 78 -4.24 3.24 6.30
CA GLU A 78 -3.23 4.26 5.89
C GLU A 78 -2.79 4.11 4.43
N VAL A 79 -2.60 2.88 3.95
CA VAL A 79 -2.28 2.61 2.54
C VAL A 79 -3.40 3.10 1.61
N LEU A 80 -4.66 2.90 1.97
CA LEU A 80 -5.81 3.37 1.22
C LEU A 80 -5.85 4.91 1.16
N ASP A 81 -5.73 5.55 2.32
CA ASP A 81 -5.80 7.00 2.42
C ASP A 81 -4.62 7.68 1.73
N LEU A 82 -3.41 7.16 1.91
CA LEU A 82 -2.24 7.63 1.17
C LEU A 82 -2.44 7.48 -0.34
N THR A 83 -2.98 6.35 -0.80
CA THR A 83 -3.23 6.15 -2.23
C THR A 83 -4.21 7.18 -2.77
N LYS A 84 -5.32 7.46 -2.05
CA LYS A 84 -6.30 8.48 -2.47
C LYS A 84 -5.64 9.86 -2.61
N ARG A 85 -4.78 10.23 -1.65
CA ARG A 85 -4.01 11.49 -1.68
C ARG A 85 -3.02 11.54 -2.86
N GLU A 86 -2.17 10.52 -3.02
CA GLU A 86 -1.12 10.51 -4.05
C GLU A 86 -1.68 10.46 -5.48
N VAL A 87 -2.74 9.67 -5.69
CA VAL A 87 -3.40 9.60 -7.00
C VAL A 87 -4.02 10.95 -7.37
N SER A 88 -4.55 11.70 -6.40
CA SER A 88 -5.12 13.03 -6.64
C SER A 88 -4.03 14.07 -6.93
N ARG A 89 -2.90 14.06 -6.20
CA ARG A 89 -1.76 14.97 -6.47
C ARG A 89 -1.13 14.75 -7.85
N GLY A 90 -1.07 13.50 -8.30
CA GLY A 90 -0.52 13.16 -9.62
C GLY A 90 -1.34 13.71 -10.79
N GLU A 91 -2.58 14.14 -10.57
CA GLU A 91 -3.42 14.81 -11.57
C GLU A 91 -3.19 16.33 -11.60
N GLU A 92 -2.84 16.96 -10.48
CA GLU A 92 -2.54 18.40 -10.39
C GLU A 92 -1.23 18.79 -11.09
N THR A 93 -0.30 17.83 -11.22
CA THR A 93 1.03 18.06 -11.80
C THR A 93 1.06 17.79 -13.31
N LYS A 94 -0.09 17.55 -13.94
CA LYS A 94 -0.19 17.10 -15.34
C LYS A 94 -0.88 18.08 -16.27
#